data_AF-A0A946VHD1-F1
#
_entry.id   AF-A0A946VHD1-F1
#
_cell.length_a   1.000
_cell.length_b   1.000
_cell.length_c   1.000
_cell.angle_alpha   90.00
_cell.angle_beta   90.00
_cell.angle_gamma   90.00
#
_symmetry.space_group_name_H-M   'P 1'
#
loop_
_entity.id
_entity.type
_entity.pdbx_description
1 polymer ?
#
loop_
_entity_poly.entity_id
_entity_poly.type
_entity_poly.pdbx_seq_one_letter_code
_entity_poly.pdbx_strand_id
1 'polypeptide(L)' 'MSYYKRHLFMCVNEREDKACCQDHGAAELRAYAKTKTKELGISGQGGVRVNQAGCLDRCD' A
#
# COMPACT_ATOMS: atom_id res chain seq x y z
N MET A 1 -17.51 8.36 14.30
CA MET A 1 -16.06 8.54 14.07
C MET A 1 -15.61 7.49 13.07
N SER A 2 -14.67 7.82 12.18
CA SER A 2 -14.12 6.82 11.22
C SER A 2 -13.36 5.71 11.96
N TYR A 3 -13.58 4.44 11.60
CA TYR A 3 -12.91 3.29 12.22
C TYR A 3 -11.37 3.35 12.04
N TYR A 4 -10.91 3.88 10.91
CA TYR A 4 -9.52 4.21 10.65
C TYR A 4 -9.33 5.72 10.46
N LYS A 5 -8.21 6.27 10.91
CA LYS A 5 -7.82 7.67 10.65
C LYS A 5 -7.38 7.87 9.20
N ARG A 6 -6.68 6.89 8.61
CA ARG A 6 -6.24 6.92 7.19
C ARG A 6 -6.26 5.53 6.57
N HIS A 7 -6.56 5.47 5.28
CA HIS A 7 -6.35 4.30 4.43
C HIS A 7 -5.20 4.60 3.47
N LEU A 8 -4.23 3.70 3.41
CA LEU A 8 -3.14 3.75 2.44
C LEU A 8 -3.37 2.63 1.42
N PHE A 9 -3.72 2.99 0.18
CA PHE A 9 -3.83 2.05 -0.93
C PHE A 9 -2.54 2.10 -1.73
N MET A 10 -1.89 0.96 -1.88
CA MET A 10 -0.62 0.85 -2.60
C MET A 10 -0.81 -0.07 -3.80
N CYS A 11 -0.62 0.47 -5.00
CA CYS A 11 -0.61 -0.32 -6.22
C CYS A 11 0.53 -1.32 -6.14
N VAL A 12 0.22 -2.61 -6.20
CA VAL A 12 1.22 -3.70 -6.31
C VAL A 12 0.96 -4.52 -7.58
N ASN A 13 0.35 -3.88 -8.58
CA ASN A 13 -0.03 -4.56 -9.80
C ASN A 13 1.22 -4.96 -10.58
N GLU A 14 1.27 -6.23 -10.99
CA GLU A 14 2.28 -6.82 -11.86
C GLU A 14 1.69 -6.99 -13.26
N ARG A 15 2.47 -6.69 -14.30
CA ARG A 15 2.06 -6.79 -15.71
C ARG A 15 3.27 -7.23 -16.52
N GLU A 16 3.04 -8.04 -17.54
CA GLU A 16 4.09 -8.48 -18.47
C GLU A 16 4.25 -7.50 -19.64
N ASP A 17 3.17 -6.84 -20.05
CA ASP A 17 3.11 -6.07 -21.31
C ASP A 17 3.45 -4.57 -21.18
N LYS A 18 3.44 -4.02 -19.96
CA LYS A 18 3.59 -2.58 -19.70
C LYS A 18 4.27 -2.34 -18.37
N ALA A 19 4.97 -1.21 -18.26
CA ALA A 19 5.51 -0.72 -17.00
C ALA A 19 4.43 -0.73 -15.92
N CYS A 20 4.79 -1.26 -14.75
CA CYS A 20 3.89 -1.38 -13.63
C CYS A 20 4.60 -1.12 -12.30
N CYS A 21 3.83 -0.90 -11.24
CA CYS A 21 4.43 -0.60 -9.94
C CYS A 21 5.25 -1.76 -9.39
N GLN A 22 4.90 -3.01 -9.73
CA GLN A 22 5.63 -4.17 -9.23
C GLN A 22 7.05 -4.26 -9.82
N ASP A 23 7.30 -3.74 -11.02
CA ASP A 23 8.65 -3.63 -11.61
C ASP A 23 9.61 -2.80 -10.74
N HIS A 24 9.05 -1.98 -9.84
CA HIS A 24 9.78 -1.13 -8.89
C HIS A 24 9.68 -1.61 -7.44
N GLY A 25 9.34 -2.88 -7.20
CA GLY A 25 9.30 -3.48 -5.86
C GLY A 25 8.13 -2.98 -4.99
N ALA A 26 6.96 -2.78 -5.60
CA ALA A 26 5.81 -2.25 -4.87
C ALA A 26 5.28 -3.17 -3.75
N ALA A 27 5.34 -4.50 -3.94
CA ALA A 27 4.97 -5.46 -2.91
C ALA A 27 5.86 -5.32 -1.65
N GLU A 28 7.16 -5.14 -1.86
CA GLU A 28 8.16 -4.94 -0.81
C GLU A 28 7.91 -3.61 -0.08
N LEU A 29 7.65 -2.54 -0.82
CA LEU A 29 7.32 -1.23 -0.24
C LEU A 29 6.03 -1.29 0.60
N ARG A 30 5.01 -2.02 0.13
CA ARG A 30 3.76 -2.22 0.86
C ARG A 30 3.95 -3.07 2.11
N ALA A 31 4.79 -4.11 2.05
CA ALA A 31 5.16 -4.91 3.21
C ALA A 31 5.91 -4.07 4.26
N TYR A 32 6.88 -3.26 3.81
CA TYR A 32 7.60 -2.30 4.65
C TYR A 32 6.63 -1.33 5.34
N ALA A 33 5.71 -0.70 4.61
CA ALA A 33 4.74 0.23 5.18
C ALA A 33 3.83 -0.44 6.24
N LYS A 34 3.41 -1.69 5.99
CA LYS A 34 2.63 -2.48 6.95
C LYS A 34 3.43 -2.79 8.21
N THR A 35 4.72 -3.12 8.10
CA THR A 35 5.59 -3.35 9.26
C THR A 35 5.82 -2.05 10.02
N LYS A 36 6.15 -0.97 9.33
CA LYS A 36 6.42 0.33 9.95
C LYS A 36 5.22 0.90 10.71
N THR A 37 4.01 0.76 10.17
CA THR A 37 2.78 1.19 10.87
C THR A 37 2.52 0.38 12.14
N LYS A 38 2.91 -0.89 12.20
CA LYS A 38 2.84 -1.71 13.42
C LYS A 38 3.90 -1.27 14.44
N GLU A 39 5.15 -1.10 14.02
CA GLU A 39 6.25 -0.64 14.88
C GLU A 39 5.95 0.70 15.55
N LEU A 40 5.31 1.60 14.80
CA LEU A 40 4.91 2.93 15.30
C LEU A 40 3.66 2.91 16.18
N GLY A 41 3.01 1.76 16.37
CA GLY A 41 1.77 1.65 17.15
C GLY A 41 0.56 2.35 16.51
N ILE A 42 0.62 2.66 15.22
CA ILE A 42 -0.45 3.36 14.49
C ILE A 42 -1.26 2.45 13.58
N SER A 43 -1.05 1.13 13.61
CA SER A 43 -1.83 0.17 12.83
C SER A 43 -3.17 -0.13 13.52
N GLY A 44 -4.26 -0.17 12.76
CA GLY A 44 -5.56 -0.63 13.28
C GLY A 44 -6.53 0.50 13.63
N GLN A 45 -7.49 0.20 14.52
CA GLN A 45 -8.57 1.12 14.87
C GLN A 45 -8.04 2.47 15.36
N GLY A 46 -8.60 3.57 14.86
CA GLY A 46 -8.13 4.93 15.14
C GLY A 46 -6.81 5.30 14.45
N GLY A 47 -6.19 4.36 13.72
CA GLY A 47 -4.89 4.50 13.08
C GLY A 47 -4.95 4.37 11.56
N VAL A 48 -3.92 3.74 11.00
CA VAL A 48 -3.71 3.57 9.56
C VAL A 48 -3.97 2.12 9.16
N ARG A 49 -4.69 1.94 8.05
CA ARG A 49 -4.82 0.65 7.37
C ARG A 49 -4.01 0.67 6.07
N VAL A 50 -3.03 -0.23 5.96
CA VAL A 50 -2.25 -0.45 4.73
C VAL A 50 -2.92 -1.54 3.88
N ASN A 51 -3.43 -1.14 2.72
CA ASN A 51 -4.14 -2.00 1.77
C ASN A 51 -3.33 -2.19 0.50
N GLN A 52 -3.59 -3.31 -0.15
CA GLN A 52 -3.18 -3.58 -1.51
C GLN A 52 -4.22 -2.98 -2.48
N ALA A 53 -3.75 -2.45 -3.60
CA ALA A 53 -4.57 -2.01 -4.71
C ALA A 53 -4.08 -2.61 -6.03
N GLY A 54 -4.98 -2.70 -7.01
CA GLY A 54 -4.61 -2.88 -8.41
C GLY A 54 -4.04 -1.59 -8.99
N CYS A 55 -3.91 -1.55 -10.32
CA CYS A 55 -3.43 -0.36 -11.01
C CYS A 55 -4.32 0.86 -10.70
N LEU A 56 -3.67 2.00 -10.50
CA LEU A 56 -4.32 3.30 -10.26
C LEU A 56 -4.25 4.19 -11.50
N ASP A 57 -3.90 3.61 -12.66
CA ASP A 57 -3.79 4.26 -13.97
C ASP A 57 -2.78 5.42 -14.00
N ARG A 58 -1.66 5.26 -13.29
CA ARG A 58 -0.58 6.26 -13.13
C ARG A 58 0.82 5.63 -13.19
N CYS A 59 1.01 4.67 -14.09
CA CYS A 59 2.31 4.01 -14.27
C CYS A 59 3.28 4.84 -15.12
N ASP A 60 2.84 5.99 -15.65
CA ASP A 60 3.58 6.93 -16.49
C ASP A 60 3.88 8.23 -15.73
#